data_AF-A0A8T6UQW9-F1
#
_entry.id   AF-A0A8T6UQW9-F1
#
_cell.length_a   1.000
_cell.length_b   1.000
_cell.length_c   1.000
_cell.angle_alpha   90.00
_cell.angle_beta   90.00
_cell.angle_gamma   90.00
#
_symmetry.space_group_name_H-M   'P 1'
#
loop_
_entity.id
_entity.type
_entity.pdbx_description
1 polymer ?
#
loop_
_entity_poly.entity_id
_entity_poly.type
_entity_poly.pdbx_seq_one_letter_code
_entity_poly.pdbx_strand_id
1 'polypeptide(L)'
;MVKILENSRMLVWLIIALLGFNIFTSLLGPANTRTPPNPLISHTVSYAPAAYNDSASREENLHHKISEISPSGYVDPGLLQSSGVTQVFLIANDSLPIEEIAEYTLSCRATPSFGDLRLVMATMEVENIMPLAETRGMIALLKNRRVKYPISTRIPSLSTSASSFKDFFRTTPSPQAETLSRKPKNTMRDVAGILGANHTWQTYGIDGANTTIAIVDTGVDYGAFSLAYWDSLAKDVENKTAAFNADATAMAFTNITVEAYQTPQGTFIPTSGTDPYIYFPETPAVIHRFSEIIGDPWFADMNVTGIVAEGERCHFGLMFQWLFGLDLFPVLVVDGDHDGRYDTTYVDLSFDWSWIPLVYYLSYGQAWPFWTAPWPPDFSFTDELALSPEDSTPAVRDFTGDGIYDLSGGVLGYFLDIWSMAPNIYDRGLILEPIDPYGNYTCFVNDWFGHGTQCASSAAGRESLHPLAGPGIAPGAKIMGVVALWIGDIIEGELWAAGFDLIPRTRGWKEVPSYGTVYGTWEYTGRHKADIISNSWGWSDWAAGLLEHPWYDILTIFQDALTVPGYLDPEYPGTVITHAGGNGGPGYGTITEPAYGSLVLTVGAATSM
;
A
#
# COMPACT_ATOMS: atom_id res chain seq x y z
N MET A 1 -31.22 25.78 2.62
CA MET A 1 -30.34 26.71 1.87
C MET A 1 -29.54 27.63 2.79
N VAL A 2 -30.14 28.56 3.55
CA VAL A 2 -29.39 29.43 4.48
C VAL A 2 -28.69 28.65 5.62
N LYS A 3 -29.36 27.63 6.20
CA LYS A 3 -28.73 26.74 7.20
C LYS A 3 -27.59 25.87 6.64
N ILE A 4 -27.74 25.37 5.41
CA ILE A 4 -26.69 24.60 4.71
C ILE A 4 -25.46 25.49 4.46
N LEU A 5 -25.69 26.76 4.09
CA LEU A 5 -24.63 27.77 3.89
C LEU A 5 -23.98 28.24 5.22
N GLU A 6 -24.70 28.20 6.33
CA GLU A 6 -24.16 28.47 7.68
C GLU A 6 -23.34 27.29 8.21
N ASN A 7 -23.83 26.05 8.04
CA ASN A 7 -23.13 24.84 8.44
C ASN A 7 -21.90 24.55 7.56
N SER A 8 -21.91 24.95 6.28
CA SER A 8 -20.75 24.81 5.40
C SER A 8 -19.55 25.65 5.84
N ARG A 9 -19.75 26.73 6.62
CA ARG A 9 -18.62 27.44 7.25
C ARG A 9 -17.97 26.61 8.36
N MET A 10 -18.75 25.82 9.10
CA MET A 10 -18.25 24.86 10.09
C MET A 10 -17.53 23.70 9.41
N LEU A 11 -18.07 23.19 8.29
CA LEU A 11 -17.44 22.20 7.43
C LEU A 11 -16.09 22.68 6.90
N VAL A 12 -15.97 23.94 6.45
CA VAL A 12 -14.69 24.54 6.04
C VAL A 12 -13.69 24.58 7.20
N TRP A 13 -14.13 24.89 8.44
CA TRP A 13 -13.26 24.83 9.61
C TRP A 13 -12.86 23.40 10.01
N LEU A 14 -13.77 22.43 9.85
CA LEU A 14 -13.50 21.02 10.10
C LEU A 14 -12.52 20.46 9.04
N ILE A 15 -12.73 20.75 7.77
CA ILE A 15 -11.82 20.41 6.66
C ILE A 15 -10.46 21.08 6.87
N ILE A 16 -10.39 22.37 7.26
CA ILE A 16 -9.12 23.05 7.58
C ILE A 16 -8.46 22.43 8.83
N ALA A 17 -9.23 22.02 9.83
CA ALA A 17 -8.72 21.36 11.04
C ALA A 17 -8.19 19.94 10.74
N LEU A 18 -8.90 19.17 9.91
CA LEU A 18 -8.54 17.83 9.45
C LEU A 18 -7.34 17.87 8.49
N LEU A 19 -7.29 18.83 7.57
CA LEU A 19 -6.11 19.13 6.75
C LEU A 19 -4.91 19.57 7.61
N GLY A 20 -5.16 20.33 8.68
CA GLY A 20 -4.12 20.76 9.62
C GLY A 20 -3.57 19.63 10.51
N PHE A 21 -4.38 18.61 10.81
CA PHE A 21 -4.03 17.46 11.65
C PHE A 21 -3.33 16.34 10.85
N ASN A 22 -3.76 16.09 9.61
CA ASN A 22 -3.13 15.12 8.70
C ASN A 22 -1.73 15.55 8.27
N ILE A 23 -1.49 16.85 8.08
CA ILE A 23 -0.13 17.32 7.80
C ILE A 23 0.80 17.05 9.00
N PHE A 24 0.34 16.89 10.24
CA PHE A 24 1.25 16.71 11.38
C PHE A 24 1.48 15.26 11.82
N THR A 25 0.65 14.30 11.37
CA THR A 25 0.69 12.91 11.86
C THR A 25 1.22 11.90 10.83
N SER A 26 1.08 12.16 9.52
CA SER A 26 1.78 11.40 8.46
C SER A 26 3.23 11.87 8.24
N LEU A 27 3.62 12.99 8.88
CA LEU A 27 4.97 13.59 8.78
C LEU A 27 6.08 12.85 9.56
N LEU A 28 5.79 11.67 10.11
CA LEU A 28 6.77 10.83 10.78
C LEU A 28 6.75 9.45 10.13
N GLY A 29 7.66 9.21 9.17
CA GLY A 29 8.17 7.85 8.95
C GLY A 29 8.64 7.26 10.28
N PRO A 30 8.70 5.92 10.44
CA PRO A 30 8.58 5.25 11.72
C PRO A 30 9.65 5.73 12.70
N ALA A 31 9.26 6.65 13.58
CA ALA A 31 10.13 7.21 14.60
C ALA A 31 9.44 7.10 15.96
N ASN A 32 9.58 5.90 16.54
CA ASN A 32 10.08 5.72 17.90
C ASN A 32 9.40 6.45 19.07
N THR A 33 8.09 6.66 19.05
CA THR A 33 7.37 7.08 20.28
C THR A 33 5.95 6.52 20.40
N ARG A 34 5.79 5.19 20.46
CA ARG A 34 4.54 4.61 20.98
C ARG A 34 4.87 3.44 21.88
N THR A 35 4.74 3.64 23.19
CA THR A 35 4.82 2.60 24.22
C THR A 35 3.46 1.94 24.43
N PRO A 36 3.32 0.62 24.25
CA PRO A 36 2.26 -0.16 24.87
C PRO A 36 2.82 -1.08 25.97
N PRO A 37 1.96 -1.56 26.89
CA PRO A 37 2.39 -2.22 28.12
C PRO A 37 2.90 -3.65 27.89
N ASN A 38 3.99 -4.00 28.56
CA ASN A 38 4.48 -5.37 28.77
C ASN A 38 3.33 -6.29 29.26
N PRO A 39 3.26 -7.57 28.83
CA PRO A 39 4.23 -8.55 29.34
C PRO A 39 4.66 -9.69 28.38
N LEU A 40 5.93 -10.10 28.58
CA LEU A 40 6.51 -11.45 28.46
C LEU A 40 5.56 -12.61 28.11
N ILE A 41 5.91 -13.38 27.06
CA ILE A 41 6.01 -14.86 27.03
C ILE A 41 6.73 -15.27 25.72
N SER A 42 7.78 -16.07 25.83
CA SER A 42 8.52 -16.67 24.71
C SER A 42 7.94 -18.04 24.34
N HIS A 43 7.78 -18.29 23.04
CA HIS A 43 7.63 -19.65 22.51
C HIS A 43 8.44 -19.79 21.22
N THR A 44 9.37 -20.74 21.23
CA THR A 44 10.28 -21.08 20.12
C THR A 44 9.74 -22.31 19.37
N VAL A 45 9.77 -22.29 18.04
CA VAL A 45 9.57 -23.48 17.19
C VAL A 45 10.88 -23.76 16.47
N SER A 46 11.42 -24.97 16.62
CA SER A 46 12.63 -25.44 15.93
C SER A 46 12.26 -26.35 14.76
N TYR A 47 12.85 -26.14 13.59
CA TYR A 47 12.92 -27.16 12.53
C TYR A 47 14.38 -27.43 12.14
N ALA A 48 14.70 -28.71 12.02
CA ALA A 48 16.01 -29.23 11.67
C ALA A 48 16.13 -29.45 10.15
N PRO A 49 17.26 -29.13 9.49
CA PRO A 49 17.47 -29.49 8.10
C PRO A 49 17.97 -30.93 7.93
N ALA A 50 17.50 -31.57 6.86
CA ALA A 50 17.85 -32.92 6.45
C ALA A 50 19.26 -33.01 5.84
N ALA A 51 19.94 -34.12 6.13
CA ALA A 51 21.31 -34.40 5.73
C ALA A 51 21.48 -34.65 4.22
N TYR A 52 22.56 -34.12 3.64
CA TYR A 52 23.08 -34.55 2.35
C TYR A 52 24.56 -34.95 2.51
N ASN A 53 24.88 -36.20 2.16
CA ASN A 53 26.18 -36.82 2.38
C ASN A 53 27.10 -36.66 1.16
N ASP A 54 28.27 -36.08 1.43
CA ASP A 54 29.62 -36.54 1.12
C ASP A 54 30.10 -36.70 -0.34
N SER A 55 31.12 -35.89 -0.68
CA SER A 55 32.31 -36.39 -1.38
C SER A 55 33.54 -35.58 -0.97
N ALA A 56 34.14 -35.96 0.16
CA ALA A 56 35.47 -35.56 0.58
C ALA A 56 36.56 -36.09 -0.36
N SER A 57 37.45 -35.22 -0.82
CA SER A 57 38.91 -35.47 -0.84
C SER A 57 39.68 -34.29 -1.47
N ARG A 58 39.86 -33.19 -0.71
CA ARG A 58 41.01 -32.25 -0.89
C ARG A 58 41.15 -31.10 0.12
N GLU A 59 40.35 -31.03 1.18
CA GLU A 59 40.36 -29.90 2.14
C GLU A 59 40.99 -30.21 3.51
N GLU A 60 41.74 -31.30 3.65
CA GLU A 60 42.26 -31.74 4.96
C GLU A 60 43.40 -30.89 5.56
N ASN A 61 43.81 -29.78 4.94
CA ASN A 61 44.96 -28.98 5.40
C ASN A 61 44.62 -27.58 5.94
N LEU A 62 43.34 -27.19 6.06
CA LEU A 62 42.94 -25.90 6.64
C LEU A 62 42.20 -26.01 7.98
N HIS A 63 41.75 -27.20 8.39
CA HIS A 63 40.91 -27.38 9.59
C HIS A 63 41.65 -27.39 10.94
N HIS A 64 42.99 -27.41 10.96
CA HIS A 64 43.76 -27.41 12.20
C HIS A 64 44.45 -26.06 12.43
N LYS A 65 43.70 -25.00 12.77
CA LYS A 65 44.25 -23.82 13.49
C LYS A 65 43.29 -22.72 14.00
N ILE A 66 42.02 -23.01 14.32
CA ILE A 66 41.13 -21.99 14.95
C ILE A 66 40.71 -22.37 16.38
N SER A 67 41.06 -23.57 16.87
CA SER A 67 40.71 -24.02 18.22
C SER A 67 41.58 -23.44 19.36
N GLU A 68 42.46 -22.48 19.09
CA GLU A 68 43.38 -21.88 20.08
C GLU A 68 43.30 -20.33 20.14
N ILE A 69 42.13 -19.75 19.88
CA ILE A 69 41.88 -18.33 20.16
C ILE A 69 41.28 -18.21 21.57
N SER A 70 41.87 -17.33 22.39
CA SER A 70 41.53 -17.02 23.79
C SER A 70 40.01 -17.00 24.06
N PRO A 71 39.54 -17.44 25.26
CA PRO A 71 38.10 -17.50 25.58
C PRO A 71 37.40 -16.14 25.70
N SER A 72 38.13 -15.03 25.57
CA SER A 72 37.59 -13.68 25.51
C SER A 72 37.65 -13.18 24.06
N GLY A 73 36.50 -12.86 23.46
CA GLY A 73 36.46 -12.28 22.13
C GLY A 73 37.32 -11.01 22.05
N TYR A 74 38.05 -10.82 20.95
CA TYR A 74 38.84 -9.61 20.73
C TYR A 74 37.90 -8.40 20.62
N VAL A 75 38.10 -7.36 21.44
CA VAL A 75 37.35 -6.11 21.33
C VAL A 75 38.26 -5.03 20.77
N ASP A 76 37.88 -4.42 19.64
CA ASP A 76 38.59 -3.26 19.07
C ASP A 76 38.63 -2.12 20.10
N PRO A 77 39.82 -1.64 20.52
CA PRO A 77 39.95 -0.55 21.49
C PRO A 77 39.21 0.73 21.09
N GLY A 78 38.98 0.95 19.78
CA GLY A 78 38.18 2.07 19.30
C GLY A 78 36.71 2.00 19.74
N LEU A 79 36.19 0.81 20.06
CA LEU A 79 34.85 0.62 20.61
C LEU A 79 34.75 1.13 22.05
N LEU A 80 35.79 0.88 22.86
CA LEU A 80 35.88 1.35 24.25
C LEU A 80 35.96 2.89 24.38
N GLN A 81 36.24 3.58 23.27
CA GLN A 81 36.27 5.04 23.19
C GLN A 81 34.98 5.63 22.57
N SER A 82 33.98 4.79 22.26
CA SER A 82 32.71 5.23 21.70
C SER A 82 31.74 5.63 22.82
N SER A 83 30.73 6.43 22.52
CA SER A 83 29.68 6.82 23.48
C SER A 83 28.30 6.72 22.84
N GLY A 84 27.31 6.26 23.61
CA GLY A 84 25.94 5.99 23.15
C GLY A 84 25.87 4.77 22.24
N VAL A 85 25.06 4.87 21.19
CA VAL A 85 24.85 3.81 20.21
C VAL A 85 26.03 3.73 19.22
N THR A 86 26.53 2.53 18.94
CA THR A 86 27.63 2.31 18.00
C THR A 86 27.41 1.09 17.10
N GLN A 87 27.95 1.16 15.88
CA GLN A 87 27.96 0.06 14.93
C GLN A 87 29.21 -0.81 15.11
N VAL A 88 28.99 -2.11 15.12
CA VAL A 88 30.01 -3.15 15.34
C VAL A 88 29.97 -4.19 14.23
N PHE A 89 31.14 -4.70 13.88
CA PHE A 89 31.32 -5.90 13.06
C PHE A 89 31.77 -7.03 13.98
N LEU A 90 30.94 -8.05 14.12
CA LEU A 90 31.19 -9.23 14.92
C LEU A 90 31.72 -10.37 14.06
N ILE A 91 32.64 -11.14 14.61
CA ILE A 91 33.03 -12.45 14.11
C ILE A 91 32.65 -13.44 15.19
N ALA A 92 31.78 -14.38 14.87
CA ALA A 92 31.31 -15.40 15.80
C ALA A 92 31.52 -16.79 15.21
N ASN A 93 31.61 -17.80 16.08
CA ASN A 93 31.49 -19.18 15.66
C ASN A 93 30.08 -19.42 15.13
N ASP A 94 29.92 -20.22 14.08
CA ASP A 94 28.60 -20.56 13.55
C ASP A 94 27.71 -21.28 14.58
N SER A 95 28.32 -21.96 15.56
CA SER A 95 27.60 -22.58 16.66
C SER A 95 26.97 -21.58 17.64
N LEU A 96 27.34 -20.30 17.60
CA LEU A 96 26.74 -19.26 18.44
C LEU A 96 25.38 -18.85 17.81
N PRO A 97 24.25 -19.11 18.49
CA PRO A 97 22.94 -18.74 17.97
C PRO A 97 22.83 -17.23 17.76
N ILE A 98 22.18 -16.82 16.67
CA ILE A 98 22.04 -15.40 16.35
C ILE A 98 21.13 -14.68 17.36
N GLU A 99 20.22 -15.42 17.98
CA GLU A 99 19.31 -14.96 19.02
C GLU A 99 20.08 -14.48 20.25
N GLU A 100 21.15 -15.19 20.63
CA GLU A 100 22.00 -14.81 21.77
C GLU A 100 22.78 -13.52 21.47
N ILE A 101 23.16 -13.29 20.21
CA ILE A 101 23.75 -12.01 19.78
C ILE A 101 22.68 -10.90 19.80
N ALA A 102 21.47 -11.21 19.33
CA ALA A 102 20.37 -10.25 19.22
C ALA A 102 19.99 -9.64 20.58
N GLU A 103 20.07 -10.40 21.68
CA GLU A 103 19.80 -9.92 23.05
C GLU A 103 20.63 -8.70 23.47
N TYR A 104 21.84 -8.56 22.92
CA TYR A 104 22.76 -7.47 23.26
C TYR A 104 22.74 -6.32 22.25
N THR A 105 22.01 -6.45 21.15
CA THR A 105 22.04 -5.53 20.02
C THR A 105 20.69 -4.88 19.79
N LEU A 106 20.68 -3.61 19.38
CA LEU A 106 19.48 -2.93 18.90
C LEU A 106 19.05 -3.47 17.52
N SER A 107 20.04 -3.88 16.72
CA SER A 107 19.84 -4.60 15.47
C SER A 107 21.08 -5.44 15.18
N CYS A 108 20.93 -6.64 14.63
CA CYS A 108 22.05 -7.44 14.15
C CYS A 108 21.65 -8.23 12.90
N ARG A 109 22.59 -8.42 11.98
CA ARG A 109 22.41 -9.23 10.77
C ARG A 109 23.64 -10.07 10.51
N ALA A 110 23.43 -11.37 10.33
CA ALA A 110 24.49 -12.34 10.10
C ALA A 110 24.56 -12.75 8.63
N THR A 111 25.77 -12.98 8.14
CA THR A 111 25.99 -13.72 6.89
C THR A 111 25.63 -15.20 7.08
N PRO A 112 25.41 -15.95 5.99
CA PRO A 112 25.56 -17.40 6.02
C PRO A 112 26.92 -17.80 6.62
N SER A 113 26.99 -19.00 7.16
CA SER A 113 28.23 -19.59 7.71
C SER A 113 29.29 -19.74 6.62
N PHE A 114 30.52 -19.33 6.91
CA PHE A 114 31.71 -19.65 6.11
C PHE A 114 32.65 -20.51 6.95
N GLY A 115 32.59 -21.83 6.75
CA GLY A 115 33.21 -22.80 7.65
C GLY A 115 32.58 -22.72 9.05
N ASP A 116 33.41 -22.73 10.10
CA ASP A 116 32.95 -22.65 11.50
C ASP A 116 32.67 -21.21 11.98
N LEU A 117 32.59 -20.24 11.05
CA LEU A 117 32.50 -18.82 11.36
C LEU A 117 31.31 -18.17 10.67
N ARG A 118 30.77 -17.13 11.30
CA ARG A 118 29.83 -16.19 10.70
C ARG A 118 30.23 -14.76 11.00
N LEU A 119 29.96 -13.88 10.05
CA LEU A 119 30.13 -12.44 10.22
C LEU A 119 28.79 -11.85 10.59
N VAL A 120 28.76 -10.92 11.55
CA VAL A 120 27.53 -10.22 11.94
C VAL A 120 27.79 -8.73 11.95
N MET A 121 26.94 -7.95 11.30
CA MET A 121 26.92 -6.49 11.45
C MET A 121 25.83 -6.14 12.46
N ALA A 122 26.13 -5.32 13.46
CA ALA A 122 25.16 -4.97 14.49
C ALA A 122 25.27 -3.52 14.95
N THR A 123 24.17 -2.98 15.48
CA THR A 123 24.15 -1.75 16.26
C THR A 123 23.85 -2.11 17.71
N MET A 124 24.57 -1.51 18.65
CA MET A 124 24.35 -1.74 20.08
C MET A 124 24.74 -0.53 20.91
N GLU A 125 24.18 -0.44 22.10
CA GLU A 125 24.68 0.47 23.13
C GLU A 125 26.09 0.04 23.55
N VAL A 126 26.99 1.01 23.75
CA VAL A 126 28.38 0.74 24.14
C VAL A 126 28.50 -0.10 25.42
N GLU A 127 27.50 -0.01 26.29
CA GLU A 127 27.38 -0.77 27.55
C GLU A 127 27.26 -2.28 27.32
N ASN A 128 26.69 -2.70 26.18
CA ASN A 128 26.49 -4.11 25.84
C ASN A 128 27.71 -4.76 25.18
N ILE A 129 28.75 -3.99 24.84
CA ILE A 129 29.92 -4.48 24.10
C ILE A 129 30.70 -5.53 24.90
N MET A 130 30.97 -5.25 26.17
CA MET A 130 31.72 -6.17 27.03
C MET A 130 30.92 -7.44 27.35
N PRO A 131 29.63 -7.36 27.75
CA PRO A 131 28.78 -8.54 27.89
C PRO A 131 28.76 -9.45 26.64
N LEU A 132 28.61 -8.87 25.45
CA LEU A 132 28.60 -9.63 24.20
C LEU A 132 29.98 -10.25 23.88
N ALA A 133 31.07 -9.55 24.19
CA ALA A 133 32.44 -10.06 23.99
C ALA A 133 32.80 -11.27 24.87
N GLU A 134 32.13 -11.40 26.02
CA GLU A 134 32.28 -12.52 26.95
C GLU A 134 31.38 -13.72 26.59
N THR A 135 30.49 -13.57 25.61
CA THR A 135 29.61 -14.64 25.14
C THR A 135 30.42 -15.76 24.47
N ARG A 136 30.15 -17.00 24.87
CA ARG A 136 30.92 -18.16 24.39
C ARG A 136 30.69 -18.38 22.90
N GLY A 137 31.76 -18.33 22.11
CA GLY A 137 31.67 -18.43 20.65
C GLY A 137 31.79 -17.08 19.95
N MET A 138 31.81 -15.97 20.70
CA MET A 138 32.19 -14.67 20.16
C MET A 138 33.72 -14.60 19.99
N ILE A 139 34.19 -14.27 18.78
CA ILE A 139 35.62 -14.27 18.44
C ILE A 139 36.17 -12.86 18.37
N ALA A 140 35.42 -11.92 17.78
CA ALA A 140 35.82 -10.52 17.70
C ALA A 140 34.64 -9.56 17.61
N LEU A 141 34.79 -8.37 18.21
CA LEU A 141 33.97 -7.17 18.04
C LEU A 141 34.86 -6.07 17.47
N LEU A 142 34.59 -5.65 16.25
CA LEU A 142 35.36 -4.67 15.51
C LEU A 142 34.55 -3.37 15.36
N LYS A 143 35.20 -2.22 15.48
CA LYS A 143 34.51 -0.94 15.23
C LYS A 143 34.21 -0.81 13.74
N ASN A 144 32.97 -0.49 13.39
CA ASN A 144 32.69 -0.07 12.01
C ASN A 144 33.40 1.27 11.73
N ARG A 145 34.35 1.27 10.79
CA ARG A 145 35.14 2.46 10.44
C ARG A 145 34.82 2.85 9.01
N ARG A 146 34.37 4.09 8.81
CA ARG A 146 34.15 4.63 7.47
C ARG A 146 35.45 4.66 6.66
N VAL A 147 35.37 4.19 5.42
CA VAL A 147 36.44 4.34 4.43
C VAL A 147 36.58 5.83 4.10
N LYS A 148 37.81 6.36 4.17
CA LYS A 148 38.09 7.76 3.83
C LYS A 148 38.20 7.89 2.31
N TYR A 149 37.29 8.64 1.72
CA TYR A 149 37.34 9.01 0.30
C TYR A 149 37.99 10.40 0.12
N PRO A 150 38.64 10.66 -1.02
CA PRO A 150 39.24 11.96 -1.34
C PRO A 150 38.22 13.09 -1.53
N ILE A 151 36.94 12.74 -1.68
CA ILE A 151 35.80 13.65 -1.69
C ILE A 151 34.96 13.44 -0.42
N SER A 152 34.33 14.51 0.06
CA SER A 152 33.42 14.40 1.22
C SER A 152 32.24 13.49 0.87
N THR A 153 32.21 12.30 1.46
CA THR A 153 31.05 11.40 1.50
C THR A 153 30.14 11.69 2.68
N ARG A 154 30.35 12.84 3.34
CA ARG A 154 29.47 13.30 4.41
C ARG A 154 28.13 13.65 3.78
N ILE A 155 27.15 12.76 3.95
CA ILE A 155 25.74 13.08 3.75
C ILE A 155 25.51 14.35 4.60
N PRO A 156 25.04 15.46 4.00
CA PRO A 156 24.78 16.68 4.75
C PRO A 156 23.96 16.33 5.99
N SER A 157 24.37 16.81 7.17
CA SER A 157 23.49 16.73 8.32
C SER A 157 22.27 17.58 8.00
N LEU A 158 21.16 16.94 7.61
CA LEU A 158 19.88 17.60 7.51
C LEU A 158 19.41 17.91 8.93
N SER A 159 19.93 18.99 9.50
CA SER A 159 19.26 19.71 10.57
C SER A 159 18.03 20.37 9.96
N THR A 160 17.02 19.56 9.60
CA THR A 160 15.62 19.84 9.23
C THR A 160 15.07 18.72 8.32
N SER A 161 15.03 17.49 8.82
CA SER A 161 14.16 16.44 8.24
C SER A 161 12.70 16.91 8.12
N ALA A 162 12.25 17.80 9.02
CA ALA A 162 10.95 18.43 8.95
C ALA A 162 10.77 19.47 7.82
N SER A 163 11.84 20.05 7.24
CA SER A 163 11.70 21.02 6.14
C SER A 163 11.82 20.38 4.75
N SER A 164 12.66 19.35 4.59
CA SER A 164 12.78 18.62 3.31
C SER A 164 11.51 17.82 3.00
N PHE A 165 10.85 17.24 4.01
CA PHE A 165 9.53 16.61 3.84
C PHE A 165 8.43 17.63 3.50
N LYS A 166 8.46 18.83 4.11
CA LYS A 166 7.57 19.94 3.74
C LYS A 166 7.81 20.48 2.33
N ASP A 167 9.01 20.33 1.77
CA ASP A 167 9.30 20.72 0.39
C ASP A 167 8.91 19.62 -0.62
N PHE A 168 8.81 18.35 -0.20
CA PHE A 168 8.23 17.25 -0.99
C PHE A 168 6.69 17.39 -1.11
N PHE A 169 6.04 17.84 -0.04
CA PHE A 169 4.60 18.12 0.03
C PHE A 169 4.23 19.59 -0.11
N ARG A 170 5.19 20.46 -0.42
CA ARG A 170 4.81 21.67 -1.13
C ARG A 170 4.20 21.13 -2.41
N THR A 171 2.90 21.33 -2.57
CA THR A 171 2.36 21.63 -3.87
C THR A 171 3.25 22.78 -4.38
N THR A 172 4.36 22.44 -5.03
CA THR A 172 4.76 23.20 -6.19
C THR A 172 3.45 23.34 -6.94
N PRO A 173 2.96 24.58 -7.17
CA PRO A 173 1.95 24.76 -8.19
C PRO A 173 2.45 23.91 -9.34
N SER A 174 1.62 22.98 -9.86
CA SER A 174 1.98 22.18 -11.03
C SER A 174 2.80 23.12 -11.90
N PRO A 175 4.08 22.82 -12.23
CA PRO A 175 4.96 23.78 -12.87
C PRO A 175 4.11 24.51 -13.88
N GLN A 176 3.89 25.81 -13.64
CA GLN A 176 2.88 26.59 -14.34
C GLN A 176 2.87 26.11 -15.79
N ALA A 177 1.69 25.88 -16.35
CA ALA A 177 1.44 25.32 -17.68
C ALA A 177 2.37 25.87 -18.80
N GLU A 178 3.10 26.96 -18.53
CA GLU A 178 4.30 27.43 -19.22
C GLU A 178 5.40 26.38 -19.49
N THR A 179 5.67 25.37 -18.66
CA THR A 179 6.75 24.37 -18.95
C THR A 179 6.31 23.20 -19.83
N LEU A 180 5.00 22.96 -19.97
CA LEU A 180 4.40 22.03 -20.95
C LEU A 180 4.06 22.71 -22.29
N SER A 181 4.53 23.95 -22.51
CA SER A 181 4.37 24.64 -23.80
C SER A 181 5.13 23.95 -24.95
N ARG A 182 6.09 23.06 -24.64
CA ARG A 182 6.64 22.11 -25.61
C ARG A 182 5.95 20.77 -25.45
N LYS A 183 5.16 20.39 -26.46
CA LYS A 183 4.66 19.00 -26.58
C LYS A 183 5.85 18.04 -26.46
N PRO A 184 5.77 17.01 -25.60
CA PRO A 184 6.81 16.00 -25.56
C PRO A 184 6.95 15.40 -26.96
N LYS A 185 8.20 15.25 -27.42
CA LYS A 185 8.49 14.72 -28.76
C LYS A 185 8.05 13.25 -28.89
N ASN A 186 8.13 12.51 -27.79
CA ASN A 186 7.75 11.12 -27.67
C ASN A 186 6.55 11.01 -26.70
N THR A 187 5.62 10.13 -27.03
CA THR A 187 4.43 9.78 -26.27
C THR A 187 4.57 8.38 -25.66
N MET A 188 3.65 7.98 -24.78
CA MET A 188 3.61 6.59 -24.27
C MET A 188 3.58 5.54 -25.38
N ARG A 189 2.93 5.84 -26.53
CA ARG A 189 2.92 4.95 -27.70
C ARG A 189 4.31 4.74 -28.29
N ASP A 190 5.13 5.78 -28.27
CA ASP A 190 6.49 5.71 -28.77
C ASP A 190 7.36 4.86 -27.84
N VAL A 191 7.10 4.87 -26.52
CA VAL A 191 7.83 4.06 -25.54
C VAL A 191 7.70 2.56 -25.82
N ALA A 192 6.48 2.08 -26.06
CA ALA A 192 6.24 0.67 -26.41
C ALA A 192 6.97 0.27 -27.71
N GLY A 193 7.07 1.19 -28.67
CA GLY A 193 7.86 1.00 -29.89
C GLY A 193 9.37 0.98 -29.63
N ILE A 194 9.89 1.94 -28.86
CA ILE A 194 11.31 2.10 -28.52
C ILE A 194 11.85 0.88 -27.77
N LEU A 195 11.07 0.35 -26.83
CA LEU A 195 11.43 -0.83 -26.04
C LEU A 195 11.22 -2.15 -26.80
N GLY A 196 10.64 -2.10 -28.01
CA GLY A 196 10.38 -3.30 -28.81
C GLY A 196 9.17 -4.12 -28.37
N ALA A 197 8.31 -3.58 -27.49
CA ALA A 197 7.09 -4.24 -27.04
C ALA A 197 6.13 -4.49 -28.22
N ASN A 198 5.91 -3.48 -29.07
CA ASN A 198 5.09 -3.62 -30.29
C ASN A 198 5.54 -4.78 -31.19
N HIS A 199 6.86 -4.91 -31.39
CA HIS A 199 7.43 -5.99 -32.19
C HIS A 199 7.17 -7.35 -31.54
N THR A 200 7.27 -7.42 -30.22
CA THR A 200 7.04 -8.63 -29.43
C THR A 200 5.58 -9.10 -29.53
N TRP A 201 4.63 -8.18 -29.39
CA TRP A 201 3.20 -8.47 -29.52
C TRP A 201 2.86 -8.95 -30.94
N GLN A 202 3.32 -8.22 -31.97
CA GLN A 202 2.92 -8.47 -33.36
C GLN A 202 3.61 -9.69 -33.98
N THR A 203 4.86 -9.97 -33.59
CA THR A 203 5.67 -11.03 -34.21
C THR A 203 5.53 -12.35 -33.46
N TYR A 204 5.47 -12.30 -32.13
CA TYR A 204 5.46 -13.49 -31.28
C TYR A 204 4.12 -13.75 -30.60
N GLY A 205 3.17 -12.80 -30.64
CA GLY A 205 1.89 -12.94 -29.95
C GLY A 205 2.02 -12.94 -28.42
N ILE A 206 3.09 -12.34 -27.88
CA ILE A 206 3.37 -12.28 -26.44
C ILE A 206 3.08 -10.86 -25.97
N ASP A 207 1.90 -10.63 -25.38
CA ASP A 207 1.42 -9.32 -24.91
C ASP A 207 1.16 -9.27 -23.40
N GLY A 208 1.52 -10.33 -22.67
CA GLY A 208 1.26 -10.47 -21.23
C GLY A 208 -0.03 -11.21 -20.88
N ALA A 209 -0.76 -11.77 -21.85
CA ALA A 209 -1.92 -12.61 -21.56
C ALA A 209 -1.61 -13.74 -20.55
N ASN A 210 -2.53 -13.98 -19.62
CA ASN A 210 -2.40 -14.93 -18.49
C ASN A 210 -1.33 -14.54 -17.45
N THR A 211 -0.96 -13.27 -17.38
CA THR A 211 -0.08 -12.73 -16.33
C THR A 211 -0.87 -11.73 -15.48
N THR A 212 -0.77 -11.85 -14.17
CA THR A 212 -1.26 -10.87 -13.20
C THR A 212 -0.09 -10.05 -12.66
N ILE A 213 -0.19 -8.72 -12.75
CA ILE A 213 0.77 -7.78 -12.17
C ILE A 213 0.09 -7.08 -11.00
N ALA A 214 0.62 -7.29 -9.79
CA ALA A 214 0.25 -6.52 -8.62
C ALA A 214 0.99 -5.17 -8.63
N ILE A 215 0.23 -4.09 -8.51
CA ILE A 215 0.73 -2.73 -8.35
C ILE A 215 0.57 -2.39 -6.87
N VAL A 216 1.64 -2.54 -6.10
CA VAL A 216 1.68 -2.22 -4.66
C VAL A 216 2.15 -0.78 -4.53
N ASP A 217 1.19 0.13 -4.40
CA ASP A 217 1.41 1.57 -4.52
C ASP A 217 0.27 2.35 -3.82
N THR A 218 -0.11 3.52 -4.32
CA THR A 218 -1.25 4.33 -3.82
C THR A 218 -2.63 3.76 -4.20
N GLY A 219 -2.68 2.67 -4.96
CA GLY A 219 -3.88 2.05 -5.51
C GLY A 219 -3.91 2.08 -7.04
N VAL A 220 -5.00 1.62 -7.64
CA VAL A 220 -5.21 1.68 -9.10
C VAL A 220 -6.64 2.11 -9.39
N ASP A 221 -6.80 3.14 -10.22
CA ASP A 221 -8.09 3.53 -10.78
C ASP A 221 -8.32 2.82 -12.11
N TYR A 222 -9.24 1.85 -12.09
CA TYR A 222 -9.65 1.09 -13.27
C TYR A 222 -10.58 1.90 -14.21
N GLY A 223 -11.05 3.08 -13.79
CA GLY A 223 -11.72 4.05 -14.65
C GLY A 223 -10.78 4.83 -15.56
N ALA A 224 -9.47 4.77 -15.33
CA ALA A 224 -8.51 5.44 -16.19
C ALA A 224 -8.60 4.94 -17.64
N PHE A 225 -8.56 5.85 -18.62
CA PHE A 225 -8.78 5.55 -20.04
C PHE A 225 -7.95 4.39 -20.62
N SER A 226 -6.76 4.10 -20.09
CA SER A 226 -5.91 2.99 -20.56
C SER A 226 -6.21 1.66 -19.85
N LEU A 227 -6.98 1.68 -18.77
CA LEU A 227 -7.33 0.54 -17.92
C LEU A 227 -8.84 0.25 -17.90
N ALA A 228 -9.69 1.17 -18.38
CA ALA A 228 -11.15 1.11 -18.46
C ALA A 228 -11.70 0.03 -19.42
N TYR A 229 -11.28 -1.22 -19.22
CA TYR A 229 -11.73 -2.40 -19.93
C TYR A 229 -12.25 -3.42 -18.91
N TRP A 230 -13.33 -4.10 -19.27
CA TRP A 230 -14.03 -5.08 -18.45
C TRP A 230 -13.16 -6.25 -17.95
N ASP A 231 -11.97 -6.43 -18.51
CA ASP A 231 -11.04 -7.50 -18.17
C ASP A 231 -9.66 -6.97 -17.79
N SER A 232 -9.46 -5.70 -17.45
CA SER A 232 -8.15 -5.22 -16.97
C SER A 232 -7.86 -5.66 -15.53
N LEU A 233 -8.90 -5.81 -14.71
CA LEU A 233 -8.80 -6.19 -13.32
C LEU A 233 -8.45 -7.67 -13.17
N ALA A 234 -7.49 -7.97 -12.29
CA ALA A 234 -7.19 -9.32 -11.88
C ALA A 234 -8.31 -9.90 -11.02
N LYS A 235 -8.67 -11.16 -11.30
CA LYS A 235 -9.63 -11.93 -10.52
C LYS A 235 -8.90 -12.94 -9.64
N ASP A 236 -9.48 -13.22 -8.49
CA ASP A 236 -9.04 -14.30 -7.63
C ASP A 236 -9.60 -15.64 -8.13
N VAL A 237 -9.35 -16.67 -7.33
CA VAL A 237 -9.76 -18.06 -7.61
C VAL A 237 -11.25 -18.32 -7.45
N GLU A 238 -11.98 -17.43 -6.77
CA GLU A 238 -13.45 -17.44 -6.69
C GLU A 238 -14.08 -16.60 -7.82
N ASN A 239 -13.27 -16.09 -8.75
CA ASN A 239 -13.65 -15.17 -9.81
C ASN A 239 -14.11 -13.79 -9.29
N LYS A 240 -13.76 -13.43 -8.05
CA LYS A 240 -13.97 -12.11 -7.48
C LYS A 240 -12.80 -11.18 -7.76
N THR A 241 -12.98 -9.89 -7.59
CA THR A 241 -11.90 -8.88 -7.69
C THR A 241 -10.72 -9.23 -6.78
N ALA A 242 -9.49 -9.29 -7.31
CA ALA A 242 -8.30 -9.57 -6.51
C ALA A 242 -7.66 -8.32 -5.87
N ALA A 243 -8.20 -7.13 -6.15
CA ALA A 243 -7.71 -5.86 -5.61
C ALA A 243 -7.78 -5.84 -4.08
N PHE A 244 -6.82 -5.17 -3.44
CA PHE A 244 -6.65 -5.20 -1.99
C PHE A 244 -6.30 -3.85 -1.39
N ASN A 245 -6.95 -3.51 -0.29
CA ASN A 245 -6.68 -2.32 0.49
C ASN A 245 -6.01 -2.72 1.81
N ALA A 246 -4.67 -2.72 1.82
CA ALA A 246 -3.90 -3.09 3.02
C ALA A 246 -3.95 -1.98 4.08
N ASP A 247 -3.99 -0.72 3.65
CA ASP A 247 -3.95 0.46 4.54
C ASP A 247 -5.33 0.93 5.04
N ALA A 248 -6.37 0.14 4.82
CA ALA A 248 -7.72 0.40 5.33
C ALA A 248 -8.28 1.79 4.95
N THR A 249 -8.24 2.17 3.67
CA THR A 249 -8.56 3.57 3.25
C THR A 249 -9.98 3.81 2.75
N ALA A 250 -10.67 2.82 2.17
CA ALA A 250 -11.96 3.02 1.51
C ALA A 250 -12.98 1.92 1.86
N MET A 251 -13.84 2.23 2.82
CA MET A 251 -14.97 1.39 3.24
C MET A 251 -16.22 2.26 3.39
N ALA A 252 -17.36 1.78 2.91
CA ALA A 252 -18.66 2.39 3.14
C ALA A 252 -19.39 1.66 4.27
N PHE A 253 -19.92 2.40 5.25
CA PHE A 253 -20.86 1.85 6.22
C PHE A 253 -22.27 1.92 5.65
N THR A 254 -22.89 0.77 5.40
CA THR A 254 -24.24 0.64 4.81
C THR A 254 -25.22 -0.02 5.78
N ASN A 255 -25.05 0.22 7.08
CA ASN A 255 -25.80 -0.45 8.14
C ASN A 255 -27.22 0.09 8.38
N ILE A 256 -27.73 0.97 7.49
CA ILE A 256 -29.10 1.46 7.53
C ILE A 256 -29.95 0.65 6.57
N THR A 257 -30.77 -0.26 7.10
CA THR A 257 -31.77 -0.95 6.28
C THR A 257 -33.02 -0.11 6.11
N VAL A 258 -33.45 0.07 4.87
CA VAL A 258 -34.66 0.80 4.49
C VAL A 258 -35.54 -0.07 3.60
N GLU A 259 -36.84 0.25 3.53
CA GLU A 259 -37.80 -0.44 2.67
C GLU A 259 -38.27 0.54 1.58
N ALA A 260 -38.22 0.10 0.32
CA ALA A 260 -38.56 0.94 -0.81
C ALA A 260 -40.08 1.17 -0.91
N TYR A 261 -40.47 2.39 -1.31
CA TYR A 261 -41.88 2.78 -1.48
C TYR A 261 -42.13 3.40 -2.85
N GLN A 262 -43.35 3.23 -3.34
CA GLN A 262 -43.76 3.76 -4.64
C GLN A 262 -44.26 5.20 -4.52
N THR A 263 -43.87 6.03 -5.49
CA THR A 263 -44.43 7.36 -5.73
C THR A 263 -44.90 7.48 -7.18
N PRO A 264 -45.67 8.54 -7.54
CA PRO A 264 -45.96 8.85 -8.94
C PRO A 264 -44.72 9.13 -9.80
N GLN A 265 -43.58 9.46 -9.19
CA GLN A 265 -42.32 9.80 -9.86
C GLN A 265 -41.41 8.58 -10.08
N GLY A 266 -41.64 7.49 -9.34
CA GLY A 266 -40.75 6.33 -9.33
C GLY A 266 -40.74 5.63 -7.97
N THR A 267 -39.81 4.70 -7.79
CA THR A 267 -39.56 3.99 -6.53
C THR A 267 -38.45 4.69 -5.76
N PHE A 268 -38.67 4.92 -4.47
CA PHE A 268 -37.75 5.65 -3.59
C PHE A 268 -37.46 4.87 -2.32
N ILE A 269 -36.36 5.21 -1.66
CA ILE A 269 -36.03 4.72 -0.31
C ILE A 269 -36.01 5.88 0.69
N PRO A 270 -36.59 5.70 1.89
CA PRO A 270 -36.79 6.77 2.86
C PRO A 270 -35.50 7.06 3.65
N THR A 271 -34.52 7.67 3.00
CA THR A 271 -33.21 8.00 3.57
C THR A 271 -33.19 9.38 4.23
N SER A 272 -34.16 10.26 3.95
CA SER A 272 -34.23 11.58 4.57
C SER A 272 -34.45 11.47 6.08
N GLY A 273 -33.65 12.22 6.84
CA GLY A 273 -33.61 12.18 8.31
C GLY A 273 -32.74 11.07 8.90
N THR A 274 -32.14 10.20 8.09
CA THR A 274 -31.19 9.19 8.56
C THR A 274 -29.82 9.81 8.86
N ASP A 275 -28.99 9.13 9.66
CA ASP A 275 -27.68 9.66 10.06
C ASP A 275 -26.59 8.59 9.88
N PRO A 276 -26.19 8.33 8.60
CA PRO A 276 -25.22 7.29 8.26
C PRO A 276 -23.86 7.53 8.90
N TYR A 277 -23.17 6.43 9.19
CA TYR A 277 -21.77 6.46 9.59
C TYR A 277 -20.88 6.65 8.36
N ILE A 278 -19.79 7.37 8.53
CA ILE A 278 -18.76 7.57 7.53
C ILE A 278 -17.44 7.12 8.13
N TYR A 279 -16.75 6.23 7.41
CA TYR A 279 -15.40 5.80 7.73
C TYR A 279 -14.40 6.85 7.22
N PHE A 280 -13.61 7.42 8.13
CA PHE A 280 -12.51 8.31 7.79
C PHE A 280 -11.18 7.57 7.96
N PRO A 281 -10.37 7.43 6.89
CA PRO A 281 -9.11 6.71 6.90
C PRO A 281 -7.97 7.54 7.53
N GLU A 282 -8.23 8.17 8.67
CA GLU A 282 -7.18 8.81 9.48
C GLU A 282 -6.26 7.75 10.10
N THR A 283 -5.19 8.18 10.78
CA THR A 283 -4.29 7.27 11.52
C THR A 283 -4.20 7.68 12.99
N PRO A 284 -4.99 7.07 13.91
CA PRO A 284 -5.93 5.97 13.67
C PRO A 284 -7.20 6.39 12.93
N ALA A 285 -7.85 5.43 12.25
CA ALA A 285 -9.12 5.71 11.58
C ALA A 285 -10.19 6.15 12.59
N VAL A 286 -11.17 6.89 12.10
CA VAL A 286 -12.29 7.40 12.92
C VAL A 286 -13.61 7.19 12.18
N ILE A 287 -14.69 7.00 12.96
CA ILE A 287 -16.04 6.89 12.43
C ILE A 287 -16.82 8.11 12.90
N HIS A 288 -17.36 8.85 11.95
CA HIS A 288 -18.22 9.99 12.21
C HIS A 288 -19.64 9.70 11.76
N ARG A 289 -20.62 10.31 12.42
CA ARG A 289 -21.96 10.42 11.84
C ARG A 289 -21.97 11.55 10.83
N PHE A 290 -22.78 11.42 9.77
CA PHE A 290 -22.97 12.49 8.80
C PHE A 290 -23.35 13.82 9.45
N SER A 291 -24.23 13.79 10.45
CA SER A 291 -24.66 14.98 11.20
C SER A 291 -23.55 15.63 12.02
N GLU A 292 -22.51 14.89 12.43
CA GLU A 292 -21.34 15.44 13.13
C GLU A 292 -20.48 16.30 12.20
N ILE A 293 -20.53 16.03 10.89
CA ILE A 293 -19.73 16.72 9.87
C ILE A 293 -20.52 17.87 9.24
N ILE A 294 -21.78 17.60 8.87
CA ILE A 294 -22.64 18.53 8.12
C ILE A 294 -23.55 19.35 9.04
N GLY A 295 -23.70 18.95 10.31
CA GLY A 295 -24.51 19.64 11.31
C GLY A 295 -26.00 19.27 11.29
N ASP A 296 -26.45 18.48 10.32
CA ASP A 296 -27.82 17.97 10.18
C ASP A 296 -27.76 16.53 9.62
N PRO A 297 -28.77 15.67 9.91
CA PRO A 297 -28.89 14.35 9.29
C PRO A 297 -29.00 14.41 7.76
N TRP A 298 -28.86 13.25 7.10
CA TRP A 298 -29.07 13.10 5.66
C TRP A 298 -30.44 13.67 5.26
N PHE A 299 -30.53 14.35 4.12
CA PHE A 299 -31.61 15.32 3.88
C PHE A 299 -32.49 15.01 2.66
N ALA A 300 -32.27 13.90 1.97
CA ALA A 300 -33.05 13.52 0.78
C ALA A 300 -33.39 12.03 0.79
N ASP A 301 -34.55 11.69 0.23
CA ASP A 301 -34.89 10.31 -0.13
C ASP A 301 -34.25 9.99 -1.49
N MET A 302 -33.66 8.80 -1.62
CA MET A 302 -32.94 8.42 -2.84
C MET A 302 -33.86 7.70 -3.82
N ASN A 303 -33.75 8.03 -5.10
CA ASN A 303 -34.45 7.36 -6.19
C ASN A 303 -33.75 6.04 -6.54
N VAL A 304 -34.51 4.94 -6.53
CA VAL A 304 -34.05 3.57 -6.82
C VAL A 304 -34.91 2.90 -7.90
N THR A 305 -35.59 3.71 -8.72
CA THR A 305 -36.47 3.21 -9.78
C THR A 305 -35.75 2.25 -10.71
N GLY A 306 -36.28 1.02 -10.84
CA GLY A 306 -35.69 -0.02 -11.69
C GLY A 306 -34.57 -0.83 -11.04
N ILE A 307 -34.21 -0.52 -9.79
CA ILE A 307 -33.20 -1.25 -9.00
C ILE A 307 -33.89 -2.07 -7.91
N VAL A 308 -34.73 -1.44 -7.09
CA VAL A 308 -35.45 -2.07 -5.97
C VAL A 308 -36.96 -1.93 -6.17
N ALA A 309 -37.73 -2.99 -5.91
CA ALA A 309 -39.19 -2.94 -6.00
C ALA A 309 -39.85 -2.43 -4.70
N GLU A 310 -41.10 -1.97 -4.80
CA GLU A 310 -41.88 -1.57 -3.62
C GLU A 310 -41.97 -2.70 -2.59
N GLY A 311 -41.67 -2.39 -1.32
CA GLY A 311 -41.67 -3.34 -0.21
C GLY A 311 -40.39 -4.17 -0.07
N GLU A 312 -39.44 -4.07 -1.00
CA GLU A 312 -38.13 -4.72 -0.86
C GLU A 312 -37.21 -3.91 0.04
N ARG A 313 -36.32 -4.63 0.74
CA ARG A 313 -35.38 -4.05 1.70
C ARG A 313 -33.99 -3.97 1.11
N CYS A 314 -33.35 -2.82 1.27
CA CYS A 314 -31.99 -2.56 0.85
C CYS A 314 -31.23 -1.79 1.94
N HIS A 315 -29.92 -1.66 1.72
CA HIS A 315 -28.99 -1.05 2.66
C HIS A 315 -28.45 0.26 2.10
N PHE A 316 -28.48 1.31 2.93
CA PHE A 316 -28.02 2.65 2.56
C PHE A 316 -26.84 3.07 3.44
N GLY A 317 -25.88 3.77 2.84
CA GLY A 317 -24.69 4.24 3.50
C GLY A 317 -23.99 5.37 2.76
N LEU A 318 -22.86 5.80 3.30
CA LEU A 318 -21.98 6.77 2.68
C LEU A 318 -20.56 6.21 2.62
N MET A 319 -19.88 6.44 1.51
CA MET A 319 -18.46 6.19 1.32
C MET A 319 -17.72 7.51 1.25
N PHE A 320 -16.59 7.59 1.95
CA PHE A 320 -15.68 8.71 1.91
C PHE A 320 -14.35 8.28 1.29
N GLN A 321 -13.77 9.13 0.43
CA GLN A 321 -12.47 8.92 -0.18
C GLN A 321 -11.68 10.24 -0.26
N TRP A 322 -10.35 10.11 -0.29
CA TRP A 322 -9.42 11.21 -0.56
C TRP A 322 -8.93 11.14 -2.03
N LEU A 323 -9.72 11.60 -3.00
CA LEU A 323 -9.34 11.62 -4.43
C LEU A 323 -9.05 13.06 -4.90
N PHE A 324 -10.03 13.96 -4.80
CA PHE A 324 -9.92 15.38 -5.16
C PHE A 324 -10.09 16.30 -3.94
N GLY A 325 -10.05 15.72 -2.74
CA GLY A 325 -10.27 16.40 -1.49
C GLY A 325 -11.25 15.58 -0.66
N LEU A 326 -12.39 16.19 -0.31
CA LEU A 326 -13.45 15.49 0.39
C LEU A 326 -14.44 14.96 -0.66
N ASP A 327 -14.25 13.71 -1.07
CA ASP A 327 -15.17 13.02 -1.98
C ASP A 327 -16.13 12.15 -1.14
N LEU A 328 -17.43 12.32 -1.35
CA LEU A 328 -18.47 11.66 -0.56
C LEU A 328 -19.53 11.06 -1.49
N PHE A 329 -19.69 9.75 -1.44
CA PHE A 329 -20.61 9.02 -2.30
C PHE A 329 -21.71 8.35 -1.48
N PRO A 330 -22.99 8.59 -1.79
CA PRO A 330 -24.07 7.70 -1.37
C PRO A 330 -23.86 6.30 -1.93
N VAL A 331 -24.13 5.29 -1.10
CA VAL A 331 -23.97 3.89 -1.46
C VAL A 331 -25.24 3.12 -1.14
N LEU A 332 -25.68 2.33 -2.10
CA LEU A 332 -26.80 1.40 -2.00
C LEU A 332 -26.28 -0.03 -2.12
N VAL A 333 -26.72 -0.91 -1.23
CA VAL A 333 -26.42 -2.35 -1.29
C VAL A 333 -27.73 -3.12 -1.33
N VAL A 334 -27.85 -4.04 -2.29
CA VAL A 334 -29.05 -4.84 -2.55
C VAL A 334 -28.70 -6.33 -2.66
N ASP A 335 -29.72 -7.15 -2.43
CA ASP A 335 -29.73 -8.58 -2.75
C ASP A 335 -30.21 -8.69 -4.21
N GLY A 336 -29.26 -8.73 -5.13
CA GLY A 336 -29.51 -8.58 -6.57
C GLY A 336 -30.10 -9.82 -7.22
N ASP A 337 -29.81 -11.01 -6.68
CA ASP A 337 -30.33 -12.29 -7.17
C ASP A 337 -31.49 -12.86 -6.33
N HIS A 338 -31.84 -12.19 -5.24
CA HIS A 338 -32.91 -12.52 -4.29
C HIS A 338 -32.66 -13.85 -3.56
N ASP A 339 -31.41 -14.24 -3.31
CA ASP A 339 -31.04 -15.45 -2.58
C ASP A 339 -31.02 -15.26 -1.04
N GLY A 340 -31.21 -14.02 -0.57
CA GLY A 340 -31.16 -13.61 0.82
C GLY A 340 -29.79 -13.09 1.27
N ARG A 341 -28.82 -12.95 0.38
CA ARG A 341 -27.50 -12.35 0.63
C ARG A 341 -27.33 -11.10 -0.22
N TYR A 342 -26.75 -10.07 0.39
CA TYR A 342 -26.42 -8.85 -0.32
C TYR A 342 -25.15 -9.03 -1.14
N ASP A 343 -25.22 -8.73 -2.44
CA ASP A 343 -24.17 -9.06 -3.42
C ASP A 343 -23.94 -7.95 -4.47
N THR A 344 -24.79 -6.92 -4.48
CA THR A 344 -24.76 -5.88 -5.51
C THR A 344 -24.75 -4.50 -4.86
N THR A 345 -23.82 -3.66 -5.30
CA THR A 345 -23.63 -2.29 -4.82
C THR A 345 -23.85 -1.28 -5.94
N TYR A 346 -24.39 -0.11 -5.61
CA TYR A 346 -24.45 1.07 -6.48
C TYR A 346 -23.85 2.27 -5.74
N VAL A 347 -23.13 3.12 -6.47
CA VAL A 347 -22.45 4.31 -5.92
C VAL A 347 -22.96 5.52 -6.69
N ASP A 348 -23.61 6.46 -6.00
CA ASP A 348 -24.11 7.71 -6.61
C ASP A 348 -22.92 8.68 -6.83
N LEU A 349 -22.43 8.70 -8.07
CA LEU A 349 -21.31 9.53 -8.50
C LEU A 349 -21.79 10.94 -8.86
N SER A 350 -23.05 11.12 -9.26
CA SER A 350 -23.62 12.45 -9.57
C SER A 350 -23.69 13.32 -8.32
N PHE A 351 -23.88 12.74 -7.14
CA PHE A 351 -23.83 13.45 -5.86
C PHE A 351 -22.50 14.19 -5.69
N ASP A 352 -21.39 13.47 -5.81
CA ASP A 352 -20.05 14.01 -5.60
C ASP A 352 -19.64 14.98 -6.73
N TRP A 353 -19.95 14.62 -7.99
CA TRP A 353 -19.76 15.49 -9.16
C TRP A 353 -20.40 16.87 -9.00
N SER A 354 -21.60 16.91 -8.41
CA SER A 354 -22.32 18.13 -8.05
C SER A 354 -21.76 18.86 -6.83
N TRP A 355 -21.17 18.13 -5.90
CA TRP A 355 -20.70 18.67 -4.63
C TRP A 355 -19.31 19.33 -4.75
N ILE A 356 -18.38 18.75 -5.51
CA ILE A 356 -17.02 19.27 -5.71
C ILE A 356 -17.02 20.76 -6.09
N PRO A 357 -17.75 21.21 -7.14
CA PRO A 357 -17.74 22.62 -7.51
C PRO A 357 -18.26 23.57 -6.42
N LEU A 358 -19.24 23.11 -5.63
CA LEU A 358 -19.80 23.90 -4.53
C LEU A 358 -18.81 23.99 -3.36
N VAL A 359 -18.23 22.87 -2.92
CA VAL A 359 -17.27 22.85 -1.80
C VAL A 359 -16.06 23.72 -2.14
N TYR A 360 -15.58 23.64 -3.38
CA TYR A 360 -14.50 24.51 -3.86
C TYR A 360 -14.89 25.99 -3.78
N TYR A 361 -16.08 26.35 -4.27
CA TYR A 361 -16.58 27.73 -4.19
C TYR A 361 -16.69 28.24 -2.75
N LEU A 362 -17.19 27.41 -1.83
CA LEU A 362 -17.33 27.78 -0.43
C LEU A 362 -15.97 27.91 0.29
N SER A 363 -14.99 27.10 -0.11
CA SER A 363 -13.65 27.09 0.49
C SER A 363 -12.76 28.23 -0.01
N TYR A 364 -12.81 28.53 -1.30
CA TYR A 364 -11.88 29.47 -1.96
C TYR A 364 -12.53 30.75 -2.49
N GLY A 365 -13.87 30.83 -2.49
CA GLY A 365 -14.60 31.96 -3.06
C GLY A 365 -14.48 32.08 -4.59
N GLN A 366 -14.04 31.01 -5.26
CA GLN A 366 -13.80 30.94 -6.70
C GLN A 366 -14.63 29.84 -7.32
N ALA A 367 -15.09 30.04 -8.56
CA ALA A 367 -15.75 28.97 -9.30
C ALA A 367 -14.74 27.85 -9.60
N TRP A 368 -15.18 26.60 -9.49
CA TRP A 368 -14.41 25.45 -9.93
C TRP A 368 -14.09 25.58 -11.44
N PRO A 369 -12.81 25.51 -11.84
CA PRO A 369 -12.42 25.87 -13.20
C PRO A 369 -12.50 24.71 -14.18
N PHE A 370 -12.73 23.48 -13.73
CA PHE A 370 -12.59 22.27 -14.55
C PHE A 370 -13.91 21.84 -15.21
N TRP A 371 -15.02 21.81 -14.47
CA TRP A 371 -16.34 21.51 -15.02
C TRP A 371 -17.46 22.29 -14.32
N THR A 372 -18.66 22.20 -14.88
CA THR A 372 -19.91 22.63 -14.23
C THR A 372 -20.77 21.43 -13.93
N ALA A 373 -21.41 21.43 -12.77
CA ALA A 373 -22.28 20.35 -12.37
C ALA A 373 -23.69 20.86 -12.02
N PRO A 374 -24.73 20.04 -12.20
CA PRO A 374 -26.08 20.40 -11.82
C PRO A 374 -26.18 20.61 -10.31
N TRP A 375 -27.07 21.50 -9.87
CA TRP A 375 -27.37 21.69 -8.45
C TRP A 375 -28.87 21.89 -8.21
N PRO A 376 -29.47 21.19 -7.22
CA PRO A 376 -28.86 20.16 -6.36
C PRO A 376 -28.46 18.90 -7.15
N PRO A 377 -27.70 17.96 -6.55
CA PRO A 377 -27.58 16.62 -7.11
C PRO A 377 -28.95 15.96 -7.28
N ASP A 378 -29.03 14.92 -8.10
CA ASP A 378 -30.28 14.22 -8.44
C ASP A 378 -30.76 13.25 -7.36
N PHE A 379 -29.88 12.85 -6.42
CA PHE A 379 -30.18 11.91 -5.32
C PHE A 379 -30.74 10.60 -5.85
N SER A 380 -30.00 9.96 -6.75
CA SER A 380 -30.50 8.87 -7.58
C SER A 380 -29.43 7.84 -7.83
N PHE A 381 -29.80 6.57 -7.74
CA PHE A 381 -28.93 5.45 -8.14
C PHE A 381 -29.26 4.93 -9.55
N THR A 382 -30.34 5.41 -10.18
CA THR A 382 -30.95 4.80 -11.39
C THR A 382 -30.07 4.88 -12.64
N ASP A 383 -29.07 5.72 -12.60
CA ASP A 383 -28.09 6.03 -13.64
C ASP A 383 -26.68 5.53 -13.29
N GLU A 384 -26.56 4.78 -12.18
CA GLU A 384 -25.32 4.19 -11.72
C GLU A 384 -25.22 2.72 -12.12
N LEU A 385 -24.00 2.25 -12.31
CA LEU A 385 -23.73 0.85 -12.66
C LEU A 385 -23.91 -0.04 -11.45
N ALA A 386 -24.50 -1.23 -11.69
CA ALA A 386 -24.50 -2.31 -10.71
C ALA A 386 -23.08 -2.88 -10.58
N LEU A 387 -22.59 -3.00 -9.35
CA LEU A 387 -21.26 -3.49 -9.03
C LEU A 387 -21.40 -4.78 -8.22
N SER A 388 -20.80 -5.87 -8.71
CA SER A 388 -20.64 -7.13 -7.99
C SER A 388 -19.15 -7.48 -7.91
N PRO A 389 -18.70 -8.25 -6.90
CA PRO A 389 -17.31 -8.72 -6.83
C PRO A 389 -16.89 -9.56 -8.05
N GLU A 390 -17.84 -10.30 -8.62
CA GLU A 390 -17.65 -11.17 -9.79
C GLU A 390 -17.53 -10.37 -11.08
N ASP A 391 -18.17 -9.19 -11.16
CA ASP A 391 -18.02 -8.26 -12.26
C ASP A 391 -16.76 -7.39 -12.08
N SER A 392 -16.00 -7.16 -13.13
CA SER A 392 -14.80 -6.29 -13.05
C SER A 392 -15.16 -4.80 -13.15
N THR A 393 -16.42 -4.46 -12.92
CA THR A 393 -16.97 -3.13 -13.19
C THR A 393 -16.51 -2.17 -12.09
N PRO A 394 -15.76 -1.11 -12.40
CA PRO A 394 -15.49 -0.06 -11.43
C PRO A 394 -16.71 0.87 -11.30
N ALA A 395 -16.81 1.58 -10.16
CA ALA A 395 -17.76 2.67 -9.98
C ALA A 395 -17.28 3.88 -10.80
N VAL A 396 -17.77 4.04 -12.03
CA VAL A 396 -17.28 5.08 -12.95
C VAL A 396 -18.39 5.73 -13.75
N ARG A 397 -18.19 6.99 -14.14
CA ARG A 397 -19.18 7.72 -14.93
C ARG A 397 -18.55 8.72 -15.90
N ASP A 398 -19.04 8.69 -17.14
CA ASP A 398 -18.80 9.69 -18.18
C ASP A 398 -19.95 10.69 -18.16
N PHE A 399 -19.73 11.82 -17.50
CA PHE A 399 -20.71 12.91 -17.38
C PHE A 399 -20.76 13.78 -18.65
N THR A 400 -19.67 13.85 -19.39
CA THR A 400 -19.56 14.71 -20.59
C THR A 400 -20.04 14.02 -21.87
N GLY A 401 -20.14 12.69 -21.86
CA GLY A 401 -20.54 11.85 -22.99
C GLY A 401 -19.47 11.75 -24.06
N ASP A 402 -18.20 11.96 -23.72
CA ASP A 402 -17.08 11.92 -24.67
C ASP A 402 -16.43 10.53 -24.81
N GLY A 403 -16.92 9.55 -24.05
CA GLY A 403 -16.43 8.18 -24.01
C GLY A 403 -15.30 7.95 -23.00
N ILE A 404 -14.98 8.93 -22.16
CA ILE A 404 -13.98 8.85 -21.10
C ILE A 404 -14.69 9.02 -19.76
N TYR A 405 -14.37 8.17 -18.79
CA TYR A 405 -14.91 8.35 -17.44
C TYR A 405 -14.30 9.60 -16.80
N ASP A 406 -15.18 10.48 -16.33
CA ASP A 406 -14.86 11.77 -15.70
C ASP A 406 -14.61 11.61 -14.19
N LEU A 407 -15.31 10.66 -13.56
CA LEU A 407 -15.20 10.37 -12.13
C LEU A 407 -15.19 8.87 -11.89
N SER A 408 -14.39 8.45 -10.91
CA SER A 408 -14.26 7.07 -10.46
C SER A 408 -14.32 7.01 -8.93
N GLY A 409 -15.17 6.15 -8.38
CA GLY A 409 -15.18 5.76 -6.97
C GLY A 409 -14.31 4.54 -6.68
N GLY A 410 -13.54 4.06 -7.67
CA GLY A 410 -12.71 2.86 -7.57
C GLY A 410 -13.47 1.58 -7.91
N VAL A 411 -12.94 0.45 -7.45
CA VAL A 411 -13.53 -0.89 -7.69
C VAL A 411 -13.79 -1.60 -6.36
N LEU A 412 -14.75 -2.51 -6.34
CA LEU A 412 -14.90 -3.45 -5.22
C LEU A 412 -13.59 -4.21 -4.99
N GLY A 413 -13.21 -4.39 -3.73
CA GLY A 413 -11.98 -5.08 -3.38
C GLY A 413 -11.92 -5.49 -1.92
N TYR A 414 -10.95 -6.36 -1.62
CA TYR A 414 -10.70 -6.84 -0.26
C TYR A 414 -10.11 -5.73 0.60
N PHE A 415 -10.44 -5.72 1.89
CA PHE A 415 -10.01 -4.66 2.81
C PHE A 415 -9.47 -5.24 4.11
N LEU A 416 -8.26 -4.85 4.50
CA LEU A 416 -7.69 -5.28 5.78
C LEU A 416 -8.20 -4.37 6.91
N ASP A 417 -9.08 -4.89 7.78
CA ASP A 417 -9.66 -4.12 8.87
C ASP A 417 -8.70 -3.95 10.07
N ILE A 418 -7.53 -3.37 9.85
CA ILE A 418 -6.48 -3.17 10.86
C ILE A 418 -6.98 -2.41 12.10
N TRP A 419 -8.00 -1.56 11.94
CA TRP A 419 -8.61 -0.76 13.01
C TRP A 419 -9.76 -1.46 13.74
N SER A 420 -10.14 -2.67 13.33
CA SER A 420 -11.24 -3.44 13.94
C SER A 420 -12.57 -2.67 13.94
N MET A 421 -12.86 -1.99 12.82
CA MET A 421 -14.00 -1.11 12.62
C MET A 421 -15.17 -1.76 11.89
N ALA A 422 -15.04 -3.00 11.41
CA ALA A 422 -16.14 -3.70 10.76
C ALA A 422 -17.43 -3.65 11.61
N PRO A 423 -18.60 -3.35 11.00
CA PRO A 423 -19.88 -3.31 11.70
C PRO A 423 -20.17 -4.62 12.45
N ASN A 424 -19.90 -5.74 11.79
CA ASN A 424 -20.01 -7.06 12.39
C ASN A 424 -18.80 -7.35 13.28
N ILE A 425 -19.05 -7.63 14.55
CA ILE A 425 -18.00 -7.88 15.54
C ILE A 425 -17.14 -9.11 15.22
N TYR A 426 -17.68 -10.08 14.47
CA TYR A 426 -16.93 -11.28 14.09
C TYR A 426 -15.90 -11.02 12.99
N ASP A 427 -16.17 -10.03 12.14
CA ASP A 427 -15.33 -9.67 10.99
C ASP A 427 -14.22 -8.69 11.36
N ARG A 428 -14.31 -8.06 12.55
CA ARG A 428 -13.34 -7.09 13.02
C ARG A 428 -11.92 -7.63 13.03
N GLY A 429 -11.01 -6.87 12.42
CA GLY A 429 -9.60 -7.24 12.32
C GLY A 429 -9.30 -8.32 11.30
N LEU A 430 -10.26 -8.72 10.45
CA LEU A 430 -10.03 -9.67 9.37
C LEU A 430 -9.85 -8.94 8.03
N ILE A 431 -9.53 -9.72 7.00
CA ILE A 431 -9.73 -9.29 5.63
C ILE A 431 -11.24 -9.35 5.37
N LEU A 432 -11.83 -8.20 5.08
CA LEU A 432 -13.24 -8.07 4.75
C LEU A 432 -13.45 -8.39 3.27
N GLU A 433 -14.51 -9.15 2.98
CA GLU A 433 -15.01 -9.34 1.62
C GLU A 433 -15.44 -7.99 1.01
N PRO A 434 -15.45 -7.84 -0.33
CA PRO A 434 -15.83 -6.58 -0.96
C PRO A 434 -17.26 -6.10 -0.64
N ILE A 435 -18.18 -7.03 -0.36
CA ILE A 435 -19.54 -6.76 0.11
C ILE A 435 -19.83 -7.68 1.30
N ASP A 436 -20.35 -7.13 2.39
CA ASP A 436 -20.89 -7.92 3.48
C ASP A 436 -22.14 -8.67 3.00
N PRO A 437 -22.23 -10.00 3.14
CA PRO A 437 -23.45 -10.74 2.76
C PRO A 437 -24.70 -10.31 3.55
N TYR A 438 -24.56 -9.58 4.66
CA TYR A 438 -25.67 -8.95 5.39
C TYR A 438 -25.89 -7.46 5.05
N GLY A 439 -25.14 -6.92 4.10
CA GLY A 439 -25.29 -5.57 3.57
C GLY A 439 -24.79 -4.44 4.47
N ASN A 440 -24.07 -4.71 5.57
CA ASN A 440 -23.72 -3.66 6.54
C ASN A 440 -22.49 -2.81 6.16
N TYR A 441 -21.68 -3.30 5.22
CA TYR A 441 -20.57 -2.55 4.65
C TYR A 441 -20.28 -3.02 3.22
N THR A 442 -19.52 -2.18 2.49
CA THR A 442 -18.86 -2.55 1.24
C THR A 442 -17.49 -1.88 1.17
N CYS A 443 -16.53 -2.55 0.55
CA CYS A 443 -15.12 -2.19 0.55
C CYS A 443 -14.65 -1.91 -0.88
N PHE A 444 -13.87 -0.83 -1.01
CA PHE A 444 -13.37 -0.35 -2.29
C PHE A 444 -11.85 -0.25 -2.28
N VAL A 445 -11.29 -0.37 -3.48
CA VAL A 445 -9.91 -0.05 -3.81
C VAL A 445 -9.93 1.07 -4.83
N ASN A 446 -9.34 2.19 -4.45
CA ASN A 446 -9.17 3.38 -5.28
C ASN A 446 -7.71 3.82 -5.24
N ASP A 447 -7.31 4.68 -6.18
CA ASP A 447 -6.00 5.33 -6.15
C ASP A 447 -6.14 6.74 -5.57
N TRP A 448 -5.77 6.91 -4.30
CA TRP A 448 -5.93 8.18 -3.59
C TRP A 448 -4.95 9.27 -4.04
N PHE A 449 -3.94 8.94 -4.86
CA PHE A 449 -2.91 9.88 -5.30
C PHE A 449 -2.68 9.92 -6.82
N GLY A 450 -3.14 8.90 -7.55
CA GLY A 450 -2.96 8.76 -9.00
C GLY A 450 -1.60 8.16 -9.41
N HIS A 451 -0.70 7.87 -8.48
CA HIS A 451 0.65 7.37 -8.78
C HIS A 451 0.63 5.90 -9.20
N GLY A 452 -0.06 5.05 -8.46
CA GLY A 452 -0.23 3.64 -8.81
C GLY A 452 -0.97 3.43 -10.14
N THR A 453 -1.94 4.29 -10.48
CA THR A 453 -2.64 4.26 -11.78
C THR A 453 -1.69 4.55 -12.95
N GLN A 454 -0.74 5.47 -12.78
CA GLN A 454 0.30 5.75 -13.79
C GLN A 454 1.25 4.55 -13.96
N CYS A 455 1.60 3.88 -12.85
CA CYS A 455 2.40 2.66 -12.86
C CYS A 455 1.66 1.52 -13.58
N ALA A 456 0.40 1.28 -13.23
CA ALA A 456 -0.47 0.30 -13.86
C ALA A 456 -0.64 0.56 -15.38
N SER A 457 -0.88 1.81 -15.77
CA SER A 457 -1.01 2.23 -17.16
C SER A 457 0.29 1.98 -17.95
N SER A 458 1.44 2.21 -17.32
CA SER A 458 2.75 1.94 -17.94
C SER A 458 3.02 0.44 -18.10
N ALA A 459 2.59 -0.37 -17.12
CA ALA A 459 2.76 -1.81 -17.14
C ALA A 459 1.83 -2.49 -18.17
N ALA A 460 0.52 -2.23 -18.09
CA ALA A 460 -0.49 -2.99 -18.84
C ALA A 460 -1.61 -2.13 -19.45
N GLY A 461 -1.43 -0.81 -19.54
CA GLY A 461 -2.37 0.06 -20.22
C GLY A 461 -2.63 -0.41 -21.66
N ARG A 462 -3.84 -0.20 -22.15
CA ARG A 462 -4.26 -0.56 -23.51
C ARG A 462 -4.47 0.69 -24.35
N GLU A 463 -4.43 0.50 -25.66
CA GLU A 463 -4.59 1.58 -26.62
C GLU A 463 -6.01 2.17 -26.54
N SER A 464 -6.13 3.41 -26.04
CA SER A 464 -7.41 4.11 -25.86
C SER A 464 -7.67 5.21 -26.91
N LEU A 465 -6.81 5.33 -27.93
CA LEU A 465 -6.81 6.37 -28.97
C LEU A 465 -6.74 7.82 -28.44
N HIS A 466 -6.64 8.01 -27.12
CA HIS A 466 -6.53 9.31 -26.48
C HIS A 466 -5.12 9.91 -26.71
N PRO A 467 -4.97 11.21 -27.02
CA PRO A 467 -3.67 11.81 -27.39
C PRO A 467 -2.58 11.69 -26.31
N LEU A 468 -2.97 11.59 -25.04
CA LEU A 468 -2.04 11.52 -23.89
C LEU A 468 -1.84 10.10 -23.36
N ALA A 469 -2.59 9.13 -23.87
CA ALA A 469 -2.56 7.74 -23.45
C ALA A 469 -1.89 6.86 -24.51
N GLY A 470 -1.38 5.71 -24.13
CA GLY A 470 -0.91 4.69 -25.07
C GLY A 470 -0.89 3.33 -24.38
N PRO A 471 -0.60 2.24 -25.12
CA PRO A 471 -0.44 0.95 -24.51
C PRO A 471 0.80 0.94 -23.61
N GLY A 472 0.70 0.25 -22.48
CA GLY A 472 1.81 -0.17 -21.64
C GLY A 472 2.60 -1.31 -22.30
N ILE A 473 3.54 -1.90 -21.56
CA ILE A 473 4.44 -2.94 -22.07
C ILE A 473 3.75 -4.30 -22.28
N ALA A 474 2.77 -4.62 -21.43
CA ALA A 474 2.06 -5.88 -21.40
C ALA A 474 0.53 -5.66 -21.41
N PRO A 475 -0.06 -5.15 -22.51
CA PRO A 475 -1.48 -4.79 -22.57
C PRO A 475 -2.46 -5.97 -22.37
N GLY A 476 -1.99 -7.21 -22.51
CA GLY A 476 -2.75 -8.43 -22.24
C GLY A 476 -2.77 -8.86 -20.77
N ALA A 477 -1.89 -8.29 -19.93
CA ALA A 477 -1.82 -8.61 -18.51
C ALA A 477 -3.02 -8.07 -17.73
N LYS A 478 -3.28 -8.68 -16.58
CA LYS A 478 -4.29 -8.25 -15.61
C LYS A 478 -3.60 -7.48 -14.49
N ILE A 479 -4.27 -6.45 -13.96
CA ILE A 479 -3.76 -5.61 -12.89
C ILE A 479 -4.48 -5.92 -11.59
N MET A 480 -3.71 -6.21 -10.55
CA MET A 480 -4.16 -6.24 -9.16
C MET A 480 -3.70 -4.96 -8.47
N GLY A 481 -4.62 -4.03 -8.20
CA GLY A 481 -4.32 -2.83 -7.43
C GLY A 481 -4.21 -3.16 -5.94
N VAL A 482 -3.12 -2.74 -5.32
CA VAL A 482 -2.88 -2.89 -3.88
C VAL A 482 -2.56 -1.53 -3.27
N VAL A 483 -3.40 -1.05 -2.35
CA VAL A 483 -3.18 0.19 -1.61
C VAL A 483 -2.33 -0.12 -0.38
N ALA A 484 -1.08 0.36 -0.39
CA ALA A 484 -0.10 0.11 0.68
C ALA A 484 0.80 1.33 1.03
N LEU A 485 0.55 2.50 0.43
CA LEU A 485 1.34 3.73 0.63
C LEU A 485 0.60 4.86 1.37
N TRP A 486 -0.59 4.60 1.91
CA TRP A 486 -1.31 5.51 2.80
C TRP A 486 -0.79 5.41 4.25
N ILE A 487 -0.81 4.22 4.85
CA ILE A 487 -0.21 3.95 6.19
C ILE A 487 1.19 3.38 6.03
N GLY A 488 1.38 2.47 5.07
CA GLY A 488 2.64 1.77 4.86
C GLY A 488 2.61 0.28 5.19
N ASP A 489 1.44 -0.38 5.15
CA ASP A 489 1.25 -1.83 5.36
C ASP A 489 1.69 -2.63 4.13
N ILE A 490 2.94 -2.39 3.72
CA ILE A 490 3.58 -2.91 2.51
C ILE A 490 3.76 -4.42 2.61
N ILE A 491 4.18 -4.94 3.77
CA ILE A 491 4.38 -6.38 3.97
C ILE A 491 3.06 -7.12 3.77
N GLU A 492 1.97 -6.60 4.32
CA GLU A 492 0.62 -7.16 4.18
C GLU A 492 0.15 -7.11 2.72
N GLY A 493 0.38 -5.98 2.03
CA GLY A 493 0.07 -5.84 0.61
C GLY A 493 0.84 -6.83 -0.28
N GLU A 494 2.13 -7.01 -0.04
CA GLU A 494 2.99 -7.96 -0.78
C GLU A 494 2.66 -9.42 -0.44
N LEU A 495 2.35 -9.73 0.81
CA LEU A 495 1.88 -11.06 1.22
C LEU A 495 0.58 -11.43 0.50
N TRP A 496 -0.40 -10.52 0.48
CA TRP A 496 -1.63 -10.72 -0.28
C TRP A 496 -1.32 -10.97 -1.76
N ALA A 497 -0.53 -10.11 -2.39
CA ALA A 497 -0.18 -10.24 -3.81
C ALA A 497 0.54 -11.56 -4.13
N ALA A 498 1.41 -12.03 -3.24
CA ALA A 498 2.11 -13.30 -3.37
C ALA A 498 1.22 -14.54 -3.11
N GLY A 499 0.00 -14.35 -2.59
CA GLY A 499 -0.97 -15.42 -2.33
C GLY A 499 -0.92 -15.99 -0.92
N PHE A 500 -0.43 -15.22 0.03
CA PHE A 500 -0.62 -15.50 1.45
C PHE A 500 -1.95 -14.90 1.91
N ASP A 501 -2.59 -15.55 2.88
CA ASP A 501 -3.82 -15.08 3.51
C ASP A 501 -3.63 -14.92 5.03
N LEU A 502 -4.34 -13.96 5.62
CA LEU A 502 -4.31 -13.69 7.05
C LEU A 502 -4.91 -14.88 7.83
N ILE A 503 -4.13 -15.46 8.74
CA ILE A 503 -4.60 -16.54 9.62
C ILE A 503 -5.62 -15.96 10.61
N PRO A 504 -6.87 -16.46 10.62
CA PRO A 504 -7.87 -16.00 11.58
C PRO A 504 -7.38 -16.13 13.02
N ARG A 505 -7.72 -15.15 13.88
CA ARG A 505 -7.33 -15.07 15.31
C ARG A 505 -5.87 -14.71 15.61
N THR A 506 -5.01 -14.53 14.61
CA THR A 506 -3.64 -14.03 14.81
C THR A 506 -3.51 -12.50 14.76
N ARG A 507 -4.65 -11.83 14.51
CA ARG A 507 -4.87 -10.39 14.39
C ARG A 507 -4.15 -9.54 15.44
N GLY A 508 -3.71 -8.37 15.02
CA GLY A 508 -3.12 -7.35 15.88
C GLY A 508 -1.71 -6.97 15.43
N TRP A 509 -1.32 -5.76 15.82
CA TRP A 509 -0.03 -5.20 15.51
C TRP A 509 1.08 -5.88 16.30
N LYS A 510 2.15 -6.24 15.61
CA LYS A 510 3.41 -6.72 16.19
C LYS A 510 4.53 -5.80 15.77
N GLU A 511 5.34 -5.39 16.72
CA GLU A 511 6.53 -4.61 16.44
C GLU A 511 7.59 -5.51 15.79
N VAL A 512 8.17 -5.02 14.70
CA VAL A 512 9.25 -5.66 13.96
C VAL A 512 10.45 -4.71 14.03
N PRO A 513 11.52 -5.09 14.77
CA PRO A 513 12.67 -4.22 14.99
C PRO A 513 13.27 -3.70 13.69
N SER A 514 13.53 -2.40 13.59
CA SER A 514 14.09 -1.75 12.38
C SER A 514 13.18 -1.75 11.14
N TYR A 515 11.88 -2.01 11.29
CA TYR A 515 10.87 -1.78 10.25
C TYR A 515 9.73 -0.91 10.78
N GLY A 516 9.06 -1.35 11.84
CA GLY A 516 7.83 -0.72 12.32
C GLY A 516 6.89 -1.76 12.89
N THR A 517 5.66 -1.77 12.42
CA THR A 517 4.66 -2.76 12.85
C THR A 517 4.14 -3.54 11.66
N VAL A 518 3.81 -4.81 11.90
CA VAL A 518 3.08 -5.68 10.95
C VAL A 518 1.79 -6.15 11.58
N TYR A 519 0.82 -6.52 10.77
CA TYR A 519 -0.50 -6.95 11.18
C TYR A 519 -0.70 -8.45 11.01
N GLY A 520 -0.96 -9.13 12.13
CA GLY A 520 -1.40 -10.51 12.12
C GLY A 520 -0.30 -11.52 11.81
N THR A 521 -0.68 -12.66 11.24
CA THR A 521 0.22 -13.70 10.76
C THR A 521 -0.41 -14.28 9.51
N TRP A 522 0.42 -14.51 8.49
CA TRP A 522 -0.04 -14.87 7.16
C TRP A 522 0.53 -16.23 6.78
N GLU A 523 -0.26 -17.04 6.09
CA GLU A 523 0.15 -18.36 5.58
C GLU A 523 -0.11 -18.47 4.09
N TYR A 524 0.74 -19.20 3.39
CA TYR A 524 0.53 -19.48 1.98
C TYR A 524 -0.60 -20.49 1.83
N THR A 525 -1.61 -20.19 1.01
CA THR A 525 -2.79 -21.05 0.88
C THR A 525 -2.73 -22.01 -0.30
N GLY A 526 -1.53 -22.23 -0.85
CA GLY A 526 -1.32 -23.06 -2.04
C GLY A 526 -1.73 -22.38 -3.36
N ARG A 527 -2.09 -21.09 -3.30
CA ARG A 527 -2.67 -20.34 -4.43
C ARG A 527 -1.96 -19.00 -4.59
N HIS A 528 -1.02 -18.98 -5.52
CA HIS A 528 -0.35 -17.76 -5.95
C HIS A 528 -1.35 -16.80 -6.61
N LYS A 529 -1.30 -15.49 -6.28
CA LYS A 529 -2.29 -14.50 -6.78
C LYS A 529 -1.74 -13.59 -7.88
N ALA A 530 -0.49 -13.12 -7.79
CA ALA A 530 0.15 -12.26 -8.80
C ALA A 530 1.53 -12.77 -9.21
N ASP A 531 1.73 -12.96 -10.52
CA ASP A 531 3.00 -13.40 -11.12
C ASP A 531 4.15 -12.40 -10.89
N ILE A 532 3.81 -11.11 -10.90
CA ILE A 532 4.74 -9.99 -10.75
C ILE A 532 4.21 -9.02 -9.69
N ILE A 533 5.05 -8.63 -8.74
CA ILE A 533 4.82 -7.47 -7.87
C ILE A 533 5.66 -6.30 -8.38
N SER A 534 5.02 -5.18 -8.69
CA SER A 534 5.66 -3.96 -9.14
C SER A 534 5.57 -2.88 -8.08
N ASN A 535 6.74 -2.43 -7.62
CA ASN A 535 6.91 -1.37 -6.64
C ASN A 535 7.58 -0.16 -7.28
N SER A 536 6.92 1.01 -7.24
CA SER A 536 7.46 2.27 -7.79
C SER A 536 7.65 3.36 -6.73
N TRP A 537 8.05 2.95 -5.53
CA TRP A 537 8.31 3.80 -4.39
C TRP A 537 9.68 3.48 -3.79
N GLY A 538 10.08 4.18 -2.73
CA GLY A 538 11.31 3.87 -2.02
C GLY A 538 11.68 4.94 -1.01
N TRP A 539 12.44 4.56 0.02
CA TRP A 539 12.84 5.47 1.09
C TRP A 539 14.28 5.94 0.90
N SER A 540 14.47 7.24 0.62
CA SER A 540 15.79 7.83 0.39
C SER A 540 16.57 8.15 1.68
N ASP A 541 15.89 8.34 2.81
CA ASP A 541 16.49 8.70 4.10
C ASP A 541 16.86 7.47 4.97
N TRP A 542 16.85 6.26 4.38
CA TRP A 542 17.14 4.99 5.05
C TRP A 542 18.46 5.03 5.86
N ALA A 543 19.50 5.73 5.37
CA ALA A 543 20.78 5.81 6.05
C ALA A 543 20.68 6.50 7.43
N ALA A 544 19.76 7.46 7.57
CA ALA A 544 19.47 8.12 8.83
C ALA A 544 18.47 7.33 9.68
N GLY A 545 17.47 6.69 9.05
CA GLY A 545 16.41 5.93 9.71
C GLY A 545 16.87 4.59 10.28
N LEU A 546 17.74 3.87 9.57
CA LEU A 546 18.23 2.53 9.92
C LEU A 546 19.60 2.53 10.60
N LEU A 547 20.01 3.68 11.15
CA LEU A 547 21.28 3.84 11.84
C LEU A 547 22.48 3.38 11.00
N GLU A 548 22.49 3.72 9.71
CA GLU A 548 23.54 3.38 8.74
C GLU A 548 23.75 1.87 8.48
N HIS A 549 22.71 1.02 8.57
CA HIS A 549 22.76 -0.38 8.12
C HIS A 549 22.25 -0.54 6.70
N PRO A 550 23.11 -0.45 5.68
CA PRO A 550 22.68 -0.47 4.29
C PRO A 550 22.40 -1.90 3.78
N TRP A 551 21.54 -2.01 2.76
CA TRP A 551 21.37 -3.17 1.88
C TRP A 551 20.71 -4.44 2.47
N TYR A 552 20.24 -4.41 3.71
CA TYR A 552 19.64 -5.58 4.36
C TYR A 552 18.49 -5.22 5.28
N ASP A 553 17.78 -4.11 5.08
CA ASP A 553 16.57 -3.84 5.87
C ASP A 553 15.52 -4.95 5.74
N ILE A 554 14.51 -4.92 6.60
CA ILE A 554 13.53 -6.02 6.66
C ILE A 554 12.72 -6.10 5.38
N LEU A 555 12.35 -4.98 4.77
CA LEU A 555 11.63 -5.00 3.49
C LEU A 555 12.49 -5.59 2.37
N THR A 556 13.77 -5.22 2.30
CA THR A 556 14.72 -5.76 1.32
C THR A 556 14.87 -7.27 1.46
N ILE A 557 15.09 -7.77 2.68
CA ILE A 557 15.20 -9.21 2.92
C ILE A 557 13.87 -9.92 2.65
N PHE A 558 12.77 -9.29 3.02
CA PHE A 558 11.44 -9.83 2.83
C PHE A 558 11.11 -9.96 1.33
N GLN A 559 11.40 -8.94 0.53
CA GLN A 559 11.26 -9.01 -0.92
C GLN A 559 12.15 -10.10 -1.53
N ASP A 560 13.42 -10.20 -1.12
CA ASP A 560 14.29 -11.31 -1.55
C ASP A 560 13.68 -12.68 -1.17
N ALA A 561 13.18 -12.83 0.06
CA ALA A 561 12.54 -14.06 0.53
C ALA A 561 11.28 -14.43 -0.28
N LEU A 562 10.47 -13.43 -0.67
CA LEU A 562 9.31 -13.62 -1.53
C LEU A 562 9.69 -14.08 -2.95
N THR A 563 10.91 -13.82 -3.42
CA THR A 563 11.33 -14.30 -4.75
C THR A 563 11.77 -15.76 -4.78
N VAL A 564 12.09 -16.37 -3.63
CA VAL A 564 12.69 -17.71 -3.57
C VAL A 564 11.63 -18.81 -3.47
N PRO A 565 11.54 -19.72 -4.47
CA PRO A 565 10.62 -20.86 -4.40
C PRO A 565 10.92 -21.75 -3.19
N GLY A 566 9.87 -22.18 -2.47
CA GLY A 566 9.99 -23.10 -1.34
C GLY A 566 10.51 -22.48 -0.03
N TYR A 567 10.89 -21.19 -0.01
CA TYR A 567 11.57 -20.59 1.14
C TYR A 567 10.60 -20.23 2.29
N LEU A 568 9.52 -19.53 1.96
CA LEU A 568 8.50 -19.13 2.95
C LEU A 568 7.46 -20.22 3.21
N ASP A 569 7.21 -21.07 2.22
CA ASP A 569 6.36 -22.26 2.30
C ASP A 569 6.84 -23.30 1.25
N PRO A 570 6.84 -24.62 1.53
CA PRO A 570 7.29 -25.64 0.59
C PRO A 570 6.59 -25.66 -0.76
N GLU A 571 5.33 -25.21 -0.84
CA GLU A 571 4.53 -25.15 -2.07
C GLU A 571 4.56 -23.78 -2.75
N TYR A 572 5.15 -22.76 -2.11
CA TYR A 572 5.21 -21.41 -2.66
C TYR A 572 6.19 -21.31 -3.85
N PRO A 573 5.74 -20.86 -5.04
CA PRO A 573 6.58 -20.86 -6.24
C PRO A 573 7.60 -19.72 -6.29
N GLY A 574 7.56 -18.77 -5.35
CA GLY A 574 8.26 -17.48 -5.49
C GLY A 574 7.49 -16.50 -6.37
N THR A 575 7.72 -15.20 -6.16
CA THR A 575 7.10 -14.11 -6.94
C THR A 575 8.18 -13.23 -7.54
N VAL A 576 8.02 -12.85 -8.82
CA VAL A 576 8.94 -11.88 -9.44
C VAL A 576 8.64 -10.50 -8.87
N ILE A 577 9.64 -9.83 -8.32
CA ILE A 577 9.50 -8.47 -7.81
C ILE A 577 10.33 -7.51 -8.66
N THR A 578 9.70 -6.44 -9.14
CA THR A 578 10.38 -5.32 -9.78
C THR A 578 10.27 -4.09 -8.89
N HIS A 579 11.39 -3.40 -8.64
CA HIS A 579 11.42 -2.27 -7.74
C HIS A 579 12.15 -1.08 -8.37
N ALA A 580 11.56 0.11 -8.32
CA ALA A 580 12.22 1.32 -8.79
C ALA A 580 13.52 1.58 -8.00
N GLY A 581 14.62 1.80 -8.71
CA GLY A 581 15.91 2.10 -8.07
C GLY A 581 15.95 3.45 -7.35
N GLY A 582 14.91 4.29 -7.46
CA GLY A 582 14.83 5.60 -6.82
C GLY A 582 15.29 6.76 -7.72
N ASN A 583 14.94 7.98 -7.31
CA ASN A 583 15.17 9.23 -8.03
C ASN A 583 16.13 10.19 -7.30
N GLY A 584 16.98 9.66 -6.40
CA GLY A 584 17.93 10.42 -5.58
C GLY A 584 19.07 11.13 -6.35
N GLY A 585 19.07 11.05 -7.68
CA GLY A 585 20.00 11.76 -8.56
C GLY A 585 21.33 11.02 -8.80
N PRO A 586 22.24 11.65 -9.57
CA PRO A 586 23.53 11.05 -9.90
C PRO A 586 24.46 11.04 -8.67
N GLY A 587 24.98 9.88 -8.30
CA GLY A 587 25.91 9.73 -7.18
C GLY A 587 26.17 8.26 -6.84
N TYR A 588 27.14 8.01 -5.97
CA TYR A 588 27.31 6.69 -5.37
C TYR A 588 26.30 6.51 -4.23
N GLY A 589 25.60 5.36 -4.22
CA GLY A 589 24.68 5.01 -3.13
C GLY A 589 23.34 5.75 -3.18
N THR A 590 22.84 6.10 -4.36
CA THR A 590 21.54 6.77 -4.55
C THR A 590 20.39 5.83 -4.90
N ILE A 591 20.65 4.51 -4.92
CA ILE A 591 19.56 3.52 -4.91
C ILE A 591 18.78 3.70 -3.60
N THR A 592 17.48 3.43 -3.59
CA THR A 592 16.63 3.58 -2.39
C THR A 592 16.19 2.23 -1.82
N GLU A 593 15.91 2.18 -0.52
CA GLU A 593 15.30 1.00 0.10
C GLU A 593 13.85 0.84 -0.37
N PRO A 594 13.35 -0.40 -0.59
CA PRO A 594 14.03 -1.71 -0.51
C PRO A 594 14.60 -2.22 -1.85
N ALA A 595 14.83 -1.35 -2.83
CA ALA A 595 15.35 -1.69 -4.16
C ALA A 595 16.80 -2.23 -4.18
N TYR A 596 17.34 -2.59 -3.03
CA TYR A 596 18.65 -3.20 -2.83
C TYR A 596 18.62 -4.73 -2.83
N GLY A 597 17.44 -5.34 -2.88
CA GLY A 597 17.27 -6.79 -2.91
C GLY A 597 18.18 -7.44 -3.94
N SER A 598 18.83 -8.53 -3.54
CA SER A 598 19.76 -9.25 -4.42
C SER A 598 19.03 -10.06 -5.49
N LEU A 599 17.75 -10.39 -5.25
CA LEU A 599 16.90 -11.19 -6.12
C LEU A 599 15.78 -10.37 -6.76
N VAL A 600 15.56 -9.15 -6.26
CA VAL A 600 14.64 -8.16 -6.82
C VAL A 600 15.22 -7.57 -8.12
N LEU A 601 14.34 -7.35 -9.11
CA LEU A 601 14.68 -6.65 -10.34
C LEU A 601 14.64 -5.13 -10.12
N THR A 602 15.78 -4.56 -9.73
CA THR A 602 15.93 -3.11 -9.53
C THR A 602 15.97 -2.36 -10.87
N VAL A 603 15.04 -1.43 -11.06
CA VAL A 603 14.83 -0.73 -12.34
C VAL A 603 15.34 0.71 -12.24
N GLY A 604 16.39 1.03 -13.00
CA GLY A 604 16.84 2.40 -13.22
C GLY A 604 16.07 3.09 -14.34
N ALA A 605 15.77 4.38 -14.19
CA ALA A 605 15.12 5.17 -15.23
C ALA A 605 16.15 5.81 -16.18
N ALA A 606 15.84 5.81 -17.48
CA ALA A 606 16.60 6.53 -18.49
C ALA A 606 15.66 7.30 -19.42
N THR A 607 16.09 8.47 -19.88
CA THR A 607 15.31 9.28 -20.83
C THR A 607 15.78 9.00 -22.25
N SER A 608 14.86 8.57 -23.13
CA SER A 608 15.10 8.53 -24.56
C SER A 608 14.96 9.94 -25.15
N MET A 609 16.04 10.50 -25.70
CA MET A 609 16.07 11.82 -26.37
C MET A 609 15.69 11.76 -27.85
#